data_AF-A0A3B9AJ84-F1
#
_entry.id   AF-A0A3B9AJ84-F1
#
_cell.length_a   1.000
_cell.length_b   1.000
_cell.length_c   1.000
_cell.angle_alpha   90.00
_cell.angle_beta   90.00
_cell.angle_gamma   90.00
#
_symmetry.space_group_name_H-M   'P 1'
#
loop_
_entity.id
_entity.type
_entity.pdbx_description
1 polymer ?
#
loop_
_entity_poly.entity_id
_entity_poly.type
_entity_poly.pdbx_seq_one_letter_code
_entity_poly.pdbx_strand_id
1 'polypeptide(L)'
;KHRTLNDSIGILLRSYTRAVNIQENRTGALFREETKAKDGWENFHLSVTHPDYGKLLNDWELYGIHCFRYIHFNPVKAGLVDEPEDWLYSSCLDYSGARKGTLCNQVLAKDLLGLSDAY
;
A
#
# COMPACT_ATOMS: atom_id res chain seq x y z
N LYS A 1 -24.95 -0.66 13.30
CA LYS A 1 -25.03 0.15 12.05
C LYS A 1 -23.99 -0.39 11.09
N HIS A 2 -24.39 -0.81 9.88
CA HIS A 2 -23.44 -1.20 8.83
C HIS A 2 -22.62 0.03 8.41
N ARG A 3 -21.30 -0.09 8.30
CA ARG A 3 -20.42 1.00 7.83
C ARG A 3 -19.86 0.60 6.47
N THR A 4 -19.85 1.55 5.53
CA THR A 4 -19.17 1.33 4.26
C THR A 4 -17.64 1.46 4.44
N LEU A 5 -16.87 1.03 3.44
CA LEU A 5 -15.43 1.26 3.40
C LEU A 5 -15.11 2.76 3.43
N ASN A 6 -15.85 3.56 2.65
CA ASN A 6 -15.66 5.01 2.59
C ASN A 6 -15.94 5.68 3.94
N ASP A 7 -17.01 5.28 4.63
CA ASP A 7 -17.28 5.77 5.99
C ASP A 7 -16.15 5.44 6.96
N SER A 8 -15.60 4.23 6.85
CA SER A 8 -14.54 3.73 7.73
C SER A 8 -13.23 4.48 7.49
N ILE A 9 -12.86 4.73 6.23
CA ILE A 9 -11.72 5.58 5.85
C ILE A 9 -11.93 7.01 6.36
N GLY A 10 -13.12 7.58 6.18
CA GLY A 10 -13.45 8.91 6.69
C GLY A 10 -13.33 9.02 8.21
N ILE A 11 -13.72 7.97 8.95
CA ILE A 11 -13.51 7.91 10.41
C ILE A 11 -12.01 7.86 10.75
N LEU A 12 -11.24 7.01 10.07
CA LEU A 12 -9.79 6.87 10.28
C LEU A 12 -9.05 8.19 10.07
N LEU A 13 -9.28 8.87 8.95
CA LEU A 13 -8.59 10.13 8.64
C LEU A 13 -8.96 11.23 9.65
N ARG A 14 -10.23 11.32 10.06
CA ARG A 14 -10.69 12.31 11.05
C ARG A 14 -10.14 12.04 12.44
N SER A 15 -10.12 10.77 12.88
CA SER A 15 -9.58 10.42 14.21
C SER A 15 -8.09 10.68 14.28
N TYR A 16 -7.35 10.33 13.23
CA TYR A 16 -5.91 10.60 13.12
C TYR A 16 -5.60 12.10 13.09
N THR A 17 -6.33 12.87 12.27
CA THR A 17 -6.20 14.34 12.22
C THR A 17 -6.43 14.97 13.59
N ARG A 18 -7.46 14.51 14.33
CA ARG A 18 -7.73 14.99 15.69
C ARG A 18 -6.58 14.68 16.64
N ALA A 19 -6.04 13.47 16.60
CA ALA A 19 -4.94 13.05 17.47
C ALA A 19 -3.68 13.89 17.22
N VAL A 20 -3.28 14.06 15.95
CA VAL A 20 -2.11 14.87 15.57
C VAL A 20 -2.31 16.35 15.94
N ASN A 21 -3.49 16.90 15.72
CA ASN A 21 -3.79 18.29 16.08
C ASN A 21 -3.65 18.53 17.60
N ILE A 22 -4.08 17.56 18.42
CA ILE A 22 -3.90 17.61 19.88
C ILE A 22 -2.40 17.50 20.23
N GLN A 23 -1.69 16.54 19.65
CA GLN A 23 -0.27 16.30 19.92
C GLN A 23 0.60 17.53 19.61
N GLU A 24 0.36 18.16 18.46
CA GLU A 24 1.16 19.27 17.95
C GLU A 24 0.59 20.65 18.35
N ASN A 25 -0.42 20.68 19.23
CA ASN A 25 -1.13 21.90 19.65
C ASN A 25 -1.54 22.81 18.47
N ARG A 26 -2.12 22.22 17.42
CA ARG A 26 -2.51 22.90 16.18
C ARG A 26 -3.97 22.61 15.82
N THR A 27 -4.47 23.31 14.80
CA THR A 27 -5.80 23.07 14.22
C THR A 27 -5.74 22.95 12.70
N GLY A 28 -6.88 22.64 12.08
CA GLY A 28 -7.02 22.57 10.62
C GLY A 28 -6.92 21.15 10.04
N ALA A 29 -7.01 21.07 8.72
CA ALA A 29 -6.91 19.83 7.96
C ALA A 29 -5.47 19.30 7.96
N LEU A 30 -5.34 17.97 7.99
CA LEU A 30 -4.05 17.27 7.86
C LEU A 30 -3.90 16.59 6.50
N PHE A 31 -4.98 16.00 5.99
CA PHE A 31 -5.01 15.31 4.71
C PHE A 31 -5.58 16.21 3.62
N ARG A 32 -5.20 15.95 2.36
CA ARG A 32 -5.85 16.56 1.19
C ARG A 32 -7.31 16.12 1.11
N GLU A 33 -8.13 16.97 0.49
CA GLU A 33 -9.51 16.62 0.19
C GLU A 33 -9.54 15.45 -0.81
N GLU A 34 -10.47 14.52 -0.55
CA GLU A 34 -10.72 13.30 -1.33
C GLU A 34 -9.60 12.25 -1.29
N THR A 35 -10.01 10.97 -1.41
CA THR A 35 -9.09 9.85 -1.59
C THR A 35 -9.33 9.22 -2.95
N LYS A 36 -8.28 8.71 -3.58
CA LYS A 36 -8.38 8.05 -4.88
C LYS A 36 -8.58 6.54 -4.68
N ALA A 37 -9.60 6.00 -5.33
CA ALA A 37 -9.79 4.56 -5.47
C ALA A 37 -9.62 4.20 -6.94
N LYS A 38 -8.89 3.11 -7.21
CA LYS A 38 -8.76 2.50 -8.54
C LYS A 38 -9.11 1.04 -8.39
N ASP A 39 -9.99 0.54 -9.24
CA ASP A 39 -10.36 -0.87 -9.30
C ASP A 39 -9.29 -1.72 -10.00
N GLY A 40 -8.37 -1.13 -10.76
CA GLY A 40 -7.32 -1.88 -11.44
C GLY A 40 -7.76 -2.53 -12.76
N TRP A 41 -9.01 -2.36 -13.18
CA TRP A 41 -9.51 -2.89 -14.47
C TRP A 41 -9.11 -2.01 -15.65
N GLU A 42 -8.87 -0.71 -15.41
CA GLU A 42 -8.63 0.27 -16.47
C GLU A 42 -7.16 0.40 -16.93
N ASN A 43 -6.18 -0.18 -16.22
CA ASN A 43 -4.75 0.01 -16.52
C ASN A 43 -4.16 -1.11 -17.40
N PHE A 44 -4.67 -1.26 -18.63
CA PHE A 44 -4.00 -2.05 -19.67
C PHE A 44 -2.75 -1.32 -20.17
N HIS A 45 -1.63 -1.42 -19.45
CA HIS A 45 -0.35 -0.92 -19.95
C HIS A 45 0.54 -2.08 -20.40
N LEU A 46 0.76 -2.14 -21.72
CA LEU A 46 1.79 -2.97 -22.34
C LEU A 46 3.17 -2.50 -21.83
N SER A 47 3.84 -3.30 -21.03
CA SER A 47 5.26 -3.05 -20.72
C SER A 47 6.11 -3.40 -21.94
N VAL A 48 6.63 -2.38 -22.62
CA VAL A 48 7.52 -2.51 -23.80
C VAL A 48 8.90 -3.07 -23.45
N THR A 49 9.22 -3.20 -22.17
CA THR A 49 10.57 -3.51 -21.66
C THR A 49 10.65 -4.83 -20.89
N HIS A 50 9.54 -5.54 -20.68
CA HIS A 50 9.54 -6.86 -20.03
C HIS A 50 9.67 -8.00 -21.07
N PRO A 51 10.38 -9.10 -20.77
CA PRO A 51 10.46 -10.26 -21.66
C PRO A 51 9.12 -10.93 -22.01
N ASP A 52 8.02 -10.53 -21.35
CA ASP A 52 6.63 -10.94 -21.64
C ASP A 52 5.91 -10.00 -22.62
N TYR A 53 6.66 -9.35 -23.52
CA TYR A 53 6.11 -8.45 -24.53
C TYR A 53 5.02 -9.14 -25.38
N GLY A 54 3.80 -8.60 -25.34
CA GLY A 54 2.66 -9.09 -26.12
C GLY A 54 1.56 -9.82 -25.35
N LYS A 55 1.65 -9.99 -24.02
CA LYS A 55 0.54 -10.51 -23.22
C LYS A 55 -0.43 -9.38 -22.82
N LEU A 56 -1.71 -9.57 -23.14
CA LEU A 56 -2.82 -8.81 -22.56
C LEU A 56 -2.87 -9.18 -21.06
N LEU A 57 -2.32 -8.33 -20.20
CA LEU A 57 -2.33 -8.56 -18.76
C LEU A 57 -3.68 -8.07 -18.21
N ASN A 58 -4.66 -8.96 -18.33
CA ASN A 58 -5.99 -8.85 -17.70
C ASN A 58 -5.97 -9.29 -16.21
N ASP A 59 -4.80 -9.47 -15.61
CA ASP A 59 -4.70 -10.06 -14.28
C ASP A 59 -4.68 -8.99 -13.19
N TRP A 60 -5.78 -8.94 -12.44
CA TRP A 60 -5.83 -8.29 -11.13
C TRP A 60 -4.66 -8.74 -10.23
N GLU A 61 -4.22 -10.00 -10.35
CA GLU A 61 -3.07 -10.53 -9.64
C GLU A 61 -1.80 -9.72 -9.93
N LEU A 62 -1.57 -9.37 -11.19
CA LEU A 62 -0.43 -8.56 -11.58
C LEU A 62 -0.56 -7.12 -11.06
N TYR A 63 -1.75 -6.52 -11.16
CA TYR A 63 -1.98 -5.17 -10.64
C TYR A 63 -1.80 -5.10 -9.11
N GLY A 64 -2.29 -6.11 -8.38
CA GLY A 64 -2.12 -6.25 -6.95
C GLY A 64 -0.66 -6.33 -6.54
N ILE A 65 0.13 -7.17 -7.21
CA ILE A 65 1.58 -7.29 -6.98
C ILE A 65 2.29 -5.98 -7.31
N HIS A 66 1.93 -5.29 -8.40
CA HIS A 66 2.51 -3.98 -8.73
C HIS A 66 2.21 -2.95 -7.64
N CYS A 67 0.98 -2.89 -7.14
CA CYS A 67 0.60 -1.99 -6.05
C CYS A 67 1.36 -2.35 -4.76
N PHE A 68 1.50 -3.64 -4.45
CA PHE A 68 2.24 -4.13 -3.30
C PHE A 68 3.71 -3.66 -3.34
N ARG A 69 4.40 -3.90 -4.46
CA ARG A 69 5.77 -3.43 -4.68
C ARG A 69 5.87 -1.91 -4.65
N TYR A 70 4.93 -1.21 -5.30
CA TYR A 70 4.90 0.25 -5.30
C TYR A 70 4.86 0.80 -3.87
N ILE A 71 4.00 0.24 -2.99
CA ILE A 71 3.91 0.65 -1.59
C ILE A 71 5.24 0.45 -0.86
N HIS A 72 5.90 -0.70 -1.04
CA HIS A 72 7.18 -1.01 -0.37
C HIS A 72 8.36 -0.18 -0.89
N PHE A 73 8.41 0.14 -2.18
CA PHE A 73 9.50 0.91 -2.80
C PHE A 73 9.29 2.43 -2.76
N ASN A 74 8.12 2.93 -2.32
CA ASN A 74 7.87 4.36 -2.19
C ASN A 74 8.92 5.12 -1.35
N PRO A 75 9.37 4.59 -0.18
CA PRO A 75 10.41 5.24 0.61
C PRO A 75 11.74 5.38 -0.15
N VAL A 76 12.17 4.35 -0.88
CA VAL A 76 13.38 4.37 -1.71
C VAL A 76 13.24 5.38 -2.84
N LYS A 77 12.12 5.35 -3.57
CA LYS A 77 11.84 6.31 -4.65
C LYS A 77 11.77 7.76 -4.16
N ALA A 78 11.37 7.97 -2.92
CA ALA A 78 11.35 9.28 -2.28
C ALA A 78 12.72 9.72 -1.73
N GLY A 79 13.75 8.86 -1.79
CA GLY A 79 15.09 9.13 -1.26
C GLY A 79 15.15 9.15 0.26
N LEU A 80 14.24 8.43 0.93
CA LEU A 80 14.17 8.39 2.40
C LEU A 80 15.05 7.29 3.01
N VAL A 81 15.28 6.21 2.26
CA VAL A 81 16.11 5.04 2.61
C VAL A 81 16.73 4.47 1.34
N ASP A 82 17.80 3.69 1.50
CA ASP A 82 18.48 3.03 0.38
C ASP A 82 17.75 1.74 -0.04
N GLU A 83 17.26 0.96 0.92
CA GLU A 83 16.51 -0.29 0.69
C GLU A 83 15.10 -0.24 1.29
N PRO A 84 14.10 -0.95 0.73
CA PRO A 84 12.71 -0.87 1.21
C PRO A 84 12.51 -1.45 2.62
N GLU A 85 13.34 -2.40 3.05
CA GLU A 85 13.34 -2.98 4.39
C GLU A 85 13.78 -1.98 5.47
N ASP A 86 14.61 -1.00 5.12
CA ASP A 86 15.09 0.04 6.04
C ASP A 86 13.98 0.99 6.49
N TRP A 87 12.84 1.02 5.77
CA TRP A 87 11.70 1.82 6.15
C TRP A 87 10.86 1.16 7.25
N LEU A 88 11.17 1.50 8.50
CA LEU A 88 10.51 0.95 9.70
C LEU A 88 8.97 1.05 9.68
N TYR A 89 8.42 2.06 9.01
CA TYR A 89 6.98 2.33 8.94
C TYR A 89 6.28 1.62 7.76
N SER A 90 6.93 0.63 7.15
CA SER A 90 6.35 -0.26 6.12
C SER A 90 6.25 -1.69 6.66
N SER A 91 5.37 -2.49 6.05
CA SER A 91 5.32 -3.93 6.28
C SER A 91 6.43 -4.69 5.55
N CYS A 92 7.24 -4.05 4.70
CA CYS A 92 8.33 -4.71 3.95
C CYS A 92 9.25 -5.52 4.86
N LEU A 93 9.67 -4.94 5.99
CA LEU A 93 10.50 -5.63 7.00
C LEU A 93 9.81 -6.87 7.61
N ASP A 94 8.47 -6.89 7.64
CA ASP A 94 7.72 -8.08 8.09
C ASP A 94 7.80 -9.23 7.08
N TYR A 95 7.71 -8.91 5.78
CA TYR A 95 7.81 -9.90 4.71
C TYR A 95 9.25 -10.43 4.56
N SER A 96 10.27 -9.62 4.82
CA SER A 96 11.68 -10.06 4.84
C SER A 96 12.01 -11.08 5.94
N GLY A 97 11.11 -11.27 6.92
CA GLY A 97 11.34 -12.10 8.10
C GLY A 97 12.22 -11.45 9.18
N ALA A 98 12.80 -10.27 8.92
CA ALA A 98 13.60 -9.53 9.89
C ALA A 98 12.76 -8.96 11.05
N ARG A 99 11.44 -8.78 10.85
CA ARG A 99 10.49 -8.37 11.91
C ARG A 99 9.28 -9.29 11.96
N LYS A 100 8.82 -9.64 13.16
CA LYS A 100 7.55 -10.36 13.38
C LYS A 100 6.41 -9.39 13.64
N GLY A 101 6.17 -8.45 12.73
CA GLY A 101 5.18 -7.39 12.91
C GLY A 101 3.76 -7.77 12.51
N THR A 102 2.81 -6.97 12.98
CA THR A 102 1.36 -7.16 12.81
C THR A 102 0.71 -6.02 12.04
N LEU A 103 1.49 -5.22 11.30
CA LEU A 103 1.00 -4.06 10.56
C LEU A 103 -0.08 -4.41 9.54
N CYS A 104 -0.01 -5.60 8.93
CA CYS A 104 -1.04 -6.13 8.06
C CYS A 104 -1.19 -7.65 8.21
N ASN A 105 -2.26 -8.20 7.64
CA ASN A 105 -2.48 -9.64 7.59
C ASN A 105 -1.60 -10.26 6.50
N GLN A 106 -0.42 -10.73 6.89
CA GLN A 106 0.57 -11.32 5.97
C GLN A 106 0.07 -12.60 5.30
N VAL A 107 -0.69 -13.43 6.03
CA VAL A 107 -1.26 -14.68 5.49
C VAL A 107 -2.23 -14.38 4.36
N LEU A 108 -3.15 -13.44 4.59
CA LEU A 108 -4.13 -13.03 3.59
C LEU A 108 -3.45 -12.37 2.38
N ALA A 109 -2.42 -11.56 2.60
CA ALA A 109 -1.69 -10.94 1.49
C ALA A 109 -0.95 -11.98 0.63
N LYS A 110 -0.31 -12.98 1.26
CA LYS A 110 0.34 -14.08 0.54
C LYS A 110 -0.66 -14.87 -0.31
N ASP A 111 -1.82 -15.18 0.25
CA ASP A 111 -2.90 -15.90 -0.44
C ASP A 111 -3.46 -15.10 -1.62
N LEU A 112 -3.83 -13.83 -1.42
CA LEU A 112 -4.43 -12.98 -2.46
C LEU A 112 -3.47 -12.61 -3.59
N LEU A 113 -2.17 -12.53 -3.32
CA LEU A 113 -1.17 -12.07 -4.27
C LEU A 113 -0.29 -13.21 -4.81
N GLY A 114 -0.53 -14.45 -4.42
CA GLY A 114 0.27 -15.61 -4.83
C GLY A 114 1.75 -15.50 -4.43
N LEU A 115 2.03 -14.89 -3.28
CA LEU A 115 3.40 -14.68 -2.81
C LEU A 115 3.97 -16.00 -2.31
N SER A 116 5.17 -16.34 -2.78
CA SER A 116 5.92 -17.45 -2.16
C SER A 116 6.28 -17.11 -0.71
N ASP A 117 6.58 -18.12 0.11
CA ASP A 117 7.09 -17.89 1.46
C ASP A 117 8.41 -17.13 1.48
N ALA A 118 9.12 -17.12 0.34
CA ALA A 118 10.35 -16.39 0.10
C ALA A 118 10.08 -15.07 -0.66
N TYR A 119 9.00 -14.35 -0.31
CA TYR A 119 8.84 -12.99 -0.83
C TYR A 119 10.03 -12.11 -0.47
#